data_AF-A0A7W7N595-F1
#
_entry.id   AF-A0A7W7N595-F1
#
_cell.length_a   1.000
_cell.length_b   1.000
_cell.length_c   1.000
_cell.angle_alpha   90.00
_cell.angle_beta   90.00
_cell.angle_gamma   90.00
#
_symmetry.space_group_name_H-M   'P 1'
#
loop_
_entity.id
_entity.type
_entity.pdbx_description
1 polymer ?
#
loop_
_entity_poly.entity_id
_entity_poly.type
_entity_poly.pdbx_seq_one_letter_code
_entity_poly.pdbx_strand_id
1 'polypeptide(L)'
;MIVRRRLARRGLMRRAPRAARLARQSKTGALTGVDEIQLHQLGGPLTVALLAVFFGGTMLVSMAISRRKENADDYMTAGNSIGLGISAASMTATWIWAASMYASATSGYTYGLSGPIHYGLWGALMILFIYPYGKRIRAVAPKAHTLAEVMYARHGRSSQLMLASSNILGSVISLTSNFIAGGALIAMLSPFSFSQGIAVLAGGVLLYTLWSGFRASVLTDFIQVCAMLGAVVIIIPAVFFAVGGPAVFVEGAANVTPQQGSFFSSDAFFNQGAPYIAAVLAYAIGNQTIAQRLFAVREDLIKPTFITATIGYGATVIGVGMLGVVAL
;
A
#
# COMPACT_ATOMS: atom_id res chain seq x y z
N MET A 1 -39.77 -44.52 -1.32
CA MET A 1 -39.46 -44.91 -2.72
C MET A 1 -40.63 -44.73 -3.71
N ILE A 2 -41.76 -44.10 -3.33
CA ILE A 2 -42.98 -44.03 -4.18
C ILE A 2 -43.21 -42.65 -4.82
N VAL A 3 -42.51 -41.59 -4.40
CA VAL A 3 -42.64 -40.25 -5.00
C VAL A 3 -41.73 -40.02 -6.23
N ARG A 4 -40.61 -40.75 -6.34
CA ARG A 4 -39.66 -40.59 -7.47
C ARG A 4 -40.14 -41.19 -8.80
N ARG A 5 -41.14 -42.07 -8.81
CA ARG A 5 -41.61 -42.74 -10.04
C ARG A 5 -42.71 -41.99 -10.81
N ARG A 6 -43.29 -40.92 -10.25
CA ARG A 6 -44.32 -40.12 -10.95
C ARG A 6 -43.78 -38.96 -11.79
N LEU A 7 -42.50 -38.59 -11.67
CA LEU A 7 -41.89 -37.51 -12.45
C LEU A 7 -41.21 -37.99 -13.75
N ALA A 8 -41.04 -39.30 -13.95
CA ALA A 8 -40.40 -39.86 -15.14
C ALA A 8 -41.35 -40.09 -16.33
N ARG A 9 -42.66 -39.81 -16.19
CA ARG A 9 -43.68 -40.00 -17.25
C ARG A 9 -44.17 -38.71 -17.92
N ARG A 10 -43.61 -37.55 -17.60
CA ARG A 10 -43.77 -36.33 -18.39
C ARG A 10 -42.41 -35.97 -18.91
N GLY A 11 -42.18 -36.06 -20.22
CA GLY A 11 -40.92 -35.83 -20.92
C GLY A 11 -40.35 -34.42 -20.77
N LEU A 12 -39.99 -34.05 -19.54
CA LEU A 12 -39.37 -32.80 -19.14
C LEU A 12 -37.96 -33.10 -18.62
N MET A 13 -37.15 -33.77 -19.44
CA MET A 13 -35.72 -33.45 -19.44
C MET A 13 -35.60 -32.03 -19.98
N ARG A 14 -35.62 -31.07 -19.04
CA ARG A 14 -35.42 -29.64 -19.29
C ARG A 14 -34.16 -29.46 -20.14
N ARG A 15 -34.35 -29.16 -21.42
CA ARG A 15 -33.36 -28.45 -22.24
C ARG A 15 -32.94 -27.22 -21.44
N ALA A 16 -31.63 -27.07 -21.20
CA ALA A 16 -31.10 -25.83 -20.63
C ALA A 16 -31.64 -24.66 -21.46
N PRO A 17 -32.20 -23.61 -20.84
CA PRO A 17 -32.84 -22.53 -21.58
C PRO A 17 -31.81 -21.89 -22.51
N ARG A 18 -32.18 -21.68 -23.78
CA ARG A 18 -31.34 -21.01 -24.80
C ARG A 18 -30.72 -19.70 -24.27
N ALA A 19 -31.41 -19.00 -23.38
CA ALA A 19 -30.92 -17.82 -22.67
C ALA A 19 -29.65 -18.08 -21.82
N ALA A 20 -29.52 -19.23 -21.16
CA ALA A 20 -28.33 -19.57 -20.37
C ALA A 20 -27.13 -19.91 -21.27
N ARG A 21 -27.37 -20.43 -22.47
CA ARG A 21 -26.33 -20.71 -23.47
C ARG A 21 -25.85 -19.42 -24.15
N LEU A 22 -26.78 -18.52 -24.46
CA LEU A 22 -26.51 -17.19 -24.99
C LEU A 22 -25.82 -16.28 -23.97
N ALA A 23 -26.19 -16.34 -22.69
CA ALA A 23 -25.51 -15.62 -21.61
C ALA A 23 -24.09 -16.15 -21.35
N ARG A 24 -23.87 -17.47 -21.52
CA ARG A 24 -22.51 -18.05 -21.52
C ARG A 24 -21.72 -17.57 -22.73
N GLN A 25 -22.26 -17.66 -23.95
CA GLN A 25 -21.56 -17.19 -25.15
C GLN A 25 -21.30 -15.68 -25.19
N SER A 26 -22.20 -14.86 -24.63
CA SER A 26 -21.98 -13.42 -24.46
C SER A 26 -20.90 -13.14 -23.42
N LYS A 27 -20.85 -13.87 -22.30
CA LYS A 27 -19.73 -13.78 -21.35
C LYS A 27 -18.41 -14.27 -21.94
N THR A 28 -18.41 -15.32 -22.75
CA THR A 28 -17.18 -15.80 -23.38
C THR A 28 -16.71 -14.86 -24.51
N GLY A 29 -17.64 -14.29 -25.29
CA GLY A 29 -17.33 -13.33 -26.35
C GLY A 29 -16.90 -11.95 -25.84
N ALA A 30 -17.38 -11.53 -24.66
CA ALA A 30 -16.94 -10.31 -24.00
C ALA A 30 -15.56 -10.45 -23.34
N LEU A 31 -15.08 -11.68 -23.10
CA LEU A 31 -13.74 -11.96 -22.55
C LEU A 31 -12.68 -12.13 -23.64
N THR A 32 -13.07 -12.28 -24.91
CA THR A 32 -12.15 -12.44 -26.04
C THR A 32 -11.89 -11.14 -26.82
N GLY A 33 -12.49 -10.02 -26.39
CA GLY A 33 -12.38 -8.71 -27.02
C GLY A 33 -11.66 -7.66 -26.17
N VAL A 34 -10.93 -8.08 -25.14
CA VAL A 34 -9.91 -7.23 -24.56
C VAL A 34 -8.68 -7.50 -25.41
N ASP A 35 -8.31 -6.57 -26.28
CA ASP A 35 -6.97 -6.60 -26.88
C ASP A 35 -5.99 -6.87 -25.73
N GLU A 36 -5.25 -7.98 -25.79
CA GLU A 36 -4.16 -8.20 -24.85
C GLU A 36 -3.25 -6.99 -25.04
N ILE A 37 -3.29 -6.06 -24.09
CA ILE A 37 -2.33 -4.96 -24.00
C ILE A 37 -0.98 -5.66 -24.05
N GLN A 38 -0.28 -5.57 -25.17
CA GLN A 38 1.06 -6.10 -25.33
C GLN A 38 1.98 -5.26 -24.46
N LEU A 39 1.98 -5.57 -23.15
CA LEU A 39 2.93 -5.02 -22.21
C LEU A 39 4.29 -5.49 -22.67
N HIS A 40 5.16 -4.54 -23.03
CA HIS A 40 6.55 -4.84 -23.29
C HIS A 40 7.17 -5.41 -22.00
N GLN A 41 7.36 -6.72 -21.98
CA GLN A 41 8.02 -7.40 -20.87
C GLN A 41 9.49 -7.01 -20.85
N LEU A 42 9.99 -6.77 -19.64
CA LEU A 42 11.42 -6.61 -19.40
C LEU A 42 12.14 -7.92 -19.73
N GLY A 43 13.31 -7.82 -20.37
CA GLY A 43 14.13 -9.00 -20.61
C GLY A 43 14.42 -9.76 -19.30
N GLY A 44 14.36 -11.09 -19.34
CA GLY A 44 14.62 -11.94 -18.17
C GLY A 44 15.92 -11.57 -17.42
N PRO A 45 17.07 -11.39 -18.12
CA PRO A 45 18.32 -10.97 -17.49
C PRO A 45 18.23 -9.60 -16.80
N LEU A 46 17.54 -8.64 -17.42
CA LEU A 46 17.35 -7.30 -16.85
C LEU A 46 16.51 -7.37 -15.58
N THR A 47 15.44 -8.17 -15.59
CA THR A 47 14.57 -8.35 -14.41
C THR A 47 15.37 -8.96 -13.25
N VAL A 48 16.16 -10.01 -13.51
CA VAL A 48 17.01 -10.62 -12.47
C VAL A 48 18.05 -9.62 -11.96
N ALA A 49 18.67 -8.85 -12.85
CA ALA A 49 19.64 -7.82 -12.46
C ALA A 49 18.99 -6.74 -11.56
N LEU A 50 17.79 -6.27 -11.89
CA LEU A 50 17.05 -5.30 -11.07
C LEU A 50 16.70 -5.87 -9.69
N LEU A 51 16.22 -7.11 -9.63
CA LEU A 51 15.91 -7.77 -8.36
C LEU A 51 17.18 -8.01 -7.52
N ALA A 52 18.28 -8.41 -8.15
CA ALA A 52 19.57 -8.63 -7.50
C ALA A 52 20.16 -7.31 -6.97
N VAL A 53 20.08 -6.22 -7.74
CA VAL A 53 20.52 -4.89 -7.30
C VAL A 53 19.65 -4.40 -6.15
N PHE A 54 18.33 -4.58 -6.22
CA PHE A 54 17.41 -4.16 -5.18
C PHE A 54 17.64 -4.93 -3.87
N PHE A 55 17.53 -6.26 -3.89
CA PHE A 55 17.70 -7.09 -2.69
C PHE A 55 19.15 -7.17 -2.21
N GLY A 56 20.12 -7.22 -3.13
CA GLY A 56 21.53 -7.18 -2.79
C GLY A 56 21.92 -5.83 -2.19
N GLY A 57 21.45 -4.72 -2.76
CA GLY A 57 21.66 -3.38 -2.23
C GLY A 57 21.08 -3.20 -0.83
N THR A 58 19.83 -3.62 -0.61
CA THR A 58 19.21 -3.55 0.73
C THR A 58 19.94 -4.44 1.74
N MET A 59 20.37 -5.64 1.34
CA MET A 59 21.15 -6.54 2.19
C MET A 59 22.53 -5.96 2.55
N LEU A 60 23.25 -5.38 1.59
CA LEU A 60 24.54 -4.72 1.83
C LEU A 60 24.41 -3.55 2.80
N VAL A 61 23.39 -2.70 2.61
CA VAL A 61 23.09 -1.59 3.52
C VAL A 61 22.78 -2.14 4.92
N SER A 62 21.91 -3.14 5.02
CA SER A 62 21.56 -3.77 6.29
C SER A 62 22.79 -4.34 7.01
N MET A 63 23.62 -5.10 6.31
CA MET A 63 24.86 -5.68 6.86
C MET A 63 25.87 -4.62 7.29
N ALA A 64 25.98 -3.49 6.58
CA ALA A 64 26.88 -2.40 6.95
C ALA A 64 26.45 -1.73 8.27
N ILE A 65 25.14 -1.62 8.49
CA ILE A 65 24.56 -1.00 9.70
C ILE A 65 24.59 -1.97 10.90
N SER A 66 24.31 -3.24 10.65
CA SER A 66 24.24 -4.32 11.67
C SER A 66 25.59 -4.64 12.33
N ARG A 67 26.70 -4.04 11.86
CA ARG A 67 28.04 -4.19 12.48
C ARG A 67 28.20 -3.48 13.83
N ARG A 68 27.20 -2.76 14.33
CA ARG A 68 27.20 -2.19 15.69
C ARG A 68 26.58 -3.19 16.66
N LYS A 69 27.23 -3.44 17.81
CA LYS A 69 26.63 -4.21 18.91
C LYS A 69 25.43 -3.42 19.45
N GLU A 70 24.22 -3.85 19.11
CA GLU A 70 22.97 -3.28 19.60
C GLU A 70 22.34 -4.22 20.64
N ASN A 71 21.85 -3.66 21.74
CA ASN A 71 21.12 -4.41 22.77
C ASN A 71 19.66 -4.61 22.30
N ALA A 72 18.85 -5.45 22.97
CA ALA A 72 17.46 -5.69 22.57
C ALA A 72 16.61 -4.40 22.47
N ASP A 73 16.84 -3.44 23.38
CA ASP A 73 16.14 -2.14 23.36
C ASP A 73 16.53 -1.29 22.14
N ASP A 74 17.82 -1.28 21.78
CA ASP A 74 18.32 -0.62 20.57
C ASP A 74 17.80 -1.32 19.31
N TYR A 75 17.70 -2.65 19.35
CA TYR A 75 17.13 -3.45 18.28
C TYR A 75 15.64 -3.18 18.08
N MET A 76 14.89 -2.75 19.09
CA MET A 76 13.44 -2.47 18.98
C MET A 76 13.12 -0.99 18.73
N THR A 77 13.96 -0.06 19.19
CA THR A 77 13.66 1.39 19.19
C THR A 77 14.74 2.27 18.58
N ALA A 78 15.86 1.70 18.14
CA ALA A 78 17.07 2.42 17.72
C ALA A 78 17.55 3.48 18.75
N GLY A 79 17.28 3.23 20.04
CA GLY A 79 17.66 4.11 21.14
C GLY A 79 17.02 5.50 21.09
N ASN A 80 15.87 5.67 20.43
CA ASN A 80 15.15 6.96 20.30
C ASN A 80 16.00 8.10 19.69
N SER A 81 17.04 7.76 18.93
CA SER A 81 18.07 8.70 18.46
C SER A 81 17.95 9.06 16.97
N ILE A 82 16.88 8.62 16.30
CA ILE A 82 16.70 8.82 14.86
C ILE A 82 16.38 10.30 14.56
N GLY A 83 17.14 10.89 13.65
CA GLY A 83 16.96 12.27 13.20
C GLY A 83 15.74 12.48 12.31
N LEU A 84 15.31 13.75 12.18
CA LEU A 84 14.05 14.16 11.55
C LEU A 84 13.84 13.60 10.14
N GLY A 85 14.84 13.69 9.26
CA GLY A 85 14.71 13.24 7.87
C GLY A 85 14.46 11.74 7.75
N ILE A 86 15.21 10.94 8.52
CA ILE A 86 15.09 9.48 8.53
C ILE A 86 13.78 9.06 9.19
N SER A 87 13.38 9.69 10.29
CA SER A 87 12.09 9.42 10.93
C SER A 87 10.90 9.81 10.05
N ALA A 88 10.99 10.91 9.31
CA ALA A 88 9.91 11.38 8.45
C ALA A 88 9.73 10.49 7.23
N ALA A 89 10.82 10.12 6.53
CA ALA A 89 10.72 9.17 5.42
C ALA A 89 10.38 7.76 5.93
N SER A 90 10.95 7.38 7.08
CA SER A 90 10.50 6.34 8.01
C SER A 90 8.98 6.20 8.05
N MET A 91 8.36 7.20 8.65
CA MET A 91 6.92 7.26 8.84
C MET A 91 6.20 7.23 7.49
N THR A 92 6.61 8.05 6.52
CA THR A 92 6.02 8.09 5.16
C THR A 92 6.01 6.72 4.50
N ALA A 93 7.10 5.95 4.59
CA ALA A 93 7.24 4.60 4.04
C ALA A 93 6.15 3.66 4.56
N THR A 94 5.85 3.75 5.85
CA THR A 94 4.87 2.87 6.51
C THR A 94 3.47 3.04 5.96
N TRP A 95 3.19 4.24 5.46
CA TRP A 95 1.87 4.62 4.96
C TRP A 95 1.72 4.37 3.48
N ILE A 96 2.80 4.25 2.71
CA ILE A 96 2.72 4.05 1.28
C ILE A 96 2.73 2.55 0.97
N TRP A 97 1.54 2.04 0.66
CA TRP A 97 1.33 0.65 0.23
C TRP A 97 1.12 0.59 -1.28
N ALA A 98 1.54 -0.51 -1.91
CA ALA A 98 1.25 -0.76 -3.32
C ALA A 98 -0.26 -0.70 -3.61
N ALA A 99 -1.08 -1.26 -2.71
CA ALA A 99 -2.53 -1.20 -2.80
C ALA A 99 -3.07 0.25 -2.73
N SER A 100 -2.46 1.12 -1.90
CA SER A 100 -2.84 2.53 -1.81
C SER A 100 -2.46 3.31 -3.07
N MET A 101 -1.30 3.03 -3.66
CA MET A 101 -0.89 3.63 -4.93
C MET A 101 -1.83 3.22 -6.06
N TYR A 102 -2.17 1.94 -6.14
CA TYR A 102 -3.14 1.41 -7.11
C TYR A 102 -4.53 2.01 -6.90
N ALA A 103 -5.00 2.08 -5.65
CA ALA A 103 -6.28 2.70 -5.31
C ALA A 103 -6.31 4.18 -5.66
N SER A 104 -5.21 4.91 -5.46
CA SER A 104 -5.10 6.32 -5.84
C SER A 104 -5.18 6.51 -7.35
N ALA A 105 -4.45 5.70 -8.13
CA ALA A 105 -4.52 5.71 -9.59
C ALA A 105 -5.93 5.35 -10.09
N THR A 106 -6.55 4.33 -9.50
CA THR A 106 -7.93 3.94 -9.82
C THR A 106 -8.93 5.05 -9.48
N SER A 107 -8.67 5.79 -8.40
CA SER A 107 -9.44 6.96 -8.01
C SER A 107 -9.34 8.09 -9.03
N GLY A 108 -8.13 8.36 -9.53
CA GLY A 108 -7.89 9.29 -10.63
C GLY A 108 -8.72 8.97 -11.86
N TYR A 109 -8.74 7.71 -12.25
CA TYR A 109 -9.53 7.27 -13.40
C TYR A 109 -11.04 7.35 -13.15
N THR A 110 -11.51 6.93 -11.97
CA THR A 110 -12.96 6.87 -11.69
C THR A 110 -13.55 8.25 -11.38
N TYR A 111 -12.88 9.03 -10.53
CA TYR A 111 -13.39 10.28 -9.96
C TYR A 111 -12.69 11.53 -10.50
N GLY A 112 -11.83 11.39 -11.53
CA GLY A 112 -11.10 12.49 -12.12
C GLY A 112 -10.15 13.17 -11.13
N LEU A 113 -9.99 14.48 -11.28
CA LEU A 113 -9.06 15.28 -10.48
C LEU A 113 -9.39 15.23 -8.97
N SER A 114 -10.68 15.16 -8.63
CA SER A 114 -11.13 15.07 -7.24
C SER A 114 -10.64 13.81 -6.54
N GLY A 115 -10.51 12.68 -7.25
CA GLY A 115 -10.22 11.38 -6.66
C GLY A 115 -8.87 11.33 -5.94
N PRO A 116 -7.74 11.52 -6.64
CA PRO A 116 -6.40 11.52 -6.06
C PRO A 116 -6.24 12.58 -4.97
N ILE A 117 -6.85 13.75 -5.17
CA ILE A 117 -6.80 14.85 -4.20
C ILE A 117 -7.49 14.43 -2.91
N HIS A 118 -8.70 13.88 -2.96
CA HIS A 118 -9.40 13.43 -1.75
C HIS A 118 -8.67 12.24 -1.12
N TYR A 119 -8.30 11.24 -1.91
CA TYR A 119 -7.61 10.06 -1.40
C TYR A 119 -6.29 10.42 -0.70
N GLY A 120 -5.47 11.25 -1.34
CA GLY A 120 -4.20 11.71 -0.79
C GLY A 120 -4.34 12.73 0.35
N LEU A 121 -5.31 13.65 0.29
CA LEU A 121 -5.56 14.63 1.36
C LEU A 121 -6.06 13.96 2.65
N TRP A 122 -7.09 13.12 2.54
CA TRP A 122 -7.62 12.38 3.70
C TRP A 122 -6.61 11.39 4.23
N GLY A 123 -5.90 10.75 3.30
CA GLY A 123 -4.59 10.13 3.44
C GLY A 123 -3.62 10.85 4.38
N ALA A 124 -3.24 12.06 3.99
CA ALA A 124 -2.25 12.86 4.70
C ALA A 124 -2.76 13.35 6.07
N LEU A 125 -4.03 13.77 6.14
CA LEU A 125 -4.66 14.26 7.36
C LEU A 125 -4.77 13.18 8.44
N MET A 126 -4.96 11.91 8.09
CA MET A 126 -4.99 10.83 9.08
C MET A 126 -3.65 10.75 9.84
N ILE A 127 -2.52 10.88 9.13
CA ILE A 127 -1.17 10.85 9.72
C ILE A 127 -1.06 11.99 10.73
N LEU A 128 -1.54 13.18 10.34
CA LEU A 128 -1.56 14.35 11.21
C LEU A 128 -2.49 14.17 12.43
N PHE A 129 -3.62 13.48 12.29
CA PHE A 129 -4.55 13.23 13.39
C PHE A 129 -4.05 12.19 14.40
N ILE A 130 -3.14 11.31 14.01
CA ILE A 130 -2.53 10.32 14.91
C ILE A 130 -1.44 10.96 15.80
N TYR A 131 -0.80 12.03 15.33
CA TYR A 131 0.22 12.76 16.08
C TYR A 131 -0.15 13.06 17.56
N PRO A 132 -1.31 13.66 17.90
CA PRO A 132 -1.68 13.95 19.29
C PRO A 132 -1.83 12.67 20.12
N TYR A 133 -2.37 11.59 19.55
CA TYR A 133 -2.44 10.29 20.22
C TYR A 133 -1.04 9.75 20.50
N GLY A 134 -0.15 9.85 19.52
CA GLY A 134 1.22 9.40 19.68
C GLY A 134 1.98 10.14 20.78
N LYS A 135 1.83 11.48 20.83
CA LYS A 135 2.39 12.29 21.91
C LYS A 135 1.85 11.89 23.29
N ARG A 136 0.54 11.62 23.38
CA ARG A 136 -0.10 11.22 24.64
C ARG A 136 0.36 9.83 25.09
N ILE A 137 0.44 8.86 24.19
CA ILE A 137 0.91 7.50 24.50
C ILE A 137 2.33 7.56 25.05
N ARG A 138 3.20 8.37 24.44
CA ARG A 138 4.59 8.51 24.89
C ARG A 138 4.72 9.23 26.24
N ALA A 139 3.90 10.23 26.50
CA ALA A 139 3.86 10.89 27.80
C ALA A 139 3.37 9.95 28.93
N VAL A 140 2.45 9.03 28.62
CA VAL A 140 1.89 8.08 29.59
C VAL A 140 2.80 6.87 29.80
N ALA A 141 3.47 6.40 28.76
CA ALA A 141 4.31 5.21 28.79
C ALA A 141 5.66 5.45 28.09
N PRO A 142 6.55 6.27 28.68
CA PRO A 142 7.80 6.70 28.03
C PRO A 142 8.82 5.57 27.84
N LYS A 143 8.65 4.46 28.56
CA LYS A 143 9.50 3.25 28.47
C LYS A 143 8.82 2.08 27.74
N ALA A 144 7.62 2.28 27.18
CA ALA A 144 6.96 1.21 26.45
C ALA A 144 7.60 1.03 25.07
N HIS A 145 7.82 -0.22 24.69
CA HIS A 145 8.37 -0.62 23.40
C HIS A 145 7.25 -1.06 22.44
N THR A 146 6.07 -1.36 22.97
CA THR A 146 4.92 -1.86 22.21
C THR A 146 3.59 -1.25 22.66
N LEU A 147 2.60 -1.15 21.75
CA LEU A 147 1.22 -0.80 22.14
C LEU A 147 0.63 -1.82 23.12
N ALA A 148 1.04 -3.09 22.98
CA ALA A 148 0.60 -4.16 23.85
C ALA A 148 1.02 -3.93 25.31
N GLU A 149 2.23 -3.41 25.57
CA GLU A 149 2.66 -3.00 26.92
C GLU A 149 1.82 -1.87 27.49
N VAL A 150 1.47 -0.88 26.67
CA VAL A 150 0.58 0.22 27.08
C VAL A 150 -0.81 -0.31 27.45
N MET A 151 -1.32 -1.25 26.66
CA MET A 151 -2.60 -1.91 26.94
C MET A 151 -2.53 -2.79 28.19
N TYR A 152 -1.42 -3.48 28.43
CA TYR A 152 -1.22 -4.26 29.65
C TYR A 152 -1.27 -3.37 30.89
N ALA A 153 -0.55 -2.25 30.87
CA ALA A 153 -0.49 -1.32 32.00
C ALA A 153 -1.86 -0.72 32.35
N ARG A 154 -2.76 -0.56 31.36
CA ARG A 154 -4.06 0.10 31.55
C ARG A 154 -5.24 -0.85 31.72
N HIS A 155 -5.23 -1.99 31.01
CA HIS A 155 -6.36 -2.90 30.87
C HIS A 155 -6.01 -4.36 31.20
N GLY A 156 -4.76 -4.65 31.57
CA GLY A 156 -4.31 -5.97 31.98
C GLY A 156 -4.05 -6.93 30.82
N ARG A 157 -3.79 -8.19 31.17
CA ARG A 157 -3.25 -9.23 30.27
C ARG A 157 -4.20 -9.64 29.14
N SER A 158 -5.51 -9.67 29.40
CA SER A 158 -6.50 -10.09 28.41
C SER A 158 -6.52 -9.14 27.20
N SER A 159 -6.60 -7.84 27.45
CA SER A 159 -6.58 -6.81 26.39
C SER A 159 -5.25 -6.77 25.64
N GLN A 160 -4.13 -7.00 26.33
CA GLN A 160 -2.81 -7.14 25.71
C GLN A 160 -2.78 -8.30 24.70
N LEU A 161 -3.22 -9.49 25.12
CA LEU A 161 -3.23 -10.68 24.26
C LEU A 161 -4.14 -10.49 23.05
N MET A 162 -5.29 -9.85 23.24
CA MET A 162 -6.23 -9.59 22.15
C MET A 162 -5.64 -8.63 21.11
N LEU A 163 -5.02 -7.52 21.55
CA LEU A 163 -4.38 -6.56 20.65
C LEU A 163 -3.16 -7.17 19.93
N ALA A 164 -2.31 -7.91 20.65
CA ALA A 164 -1.14 -8.55 20.09
C ALA A 164 -1.53 -9.61 19.04
N SER A 165 -2.50 -10.48 19.36
CA SER A 165 -2.99 -11.50 18.43
C SER A 165 -3.63 -10.89 17.18
N SER A 166 -4.43 -9.83 17.35
CA SER A 166 -5.02 -9.08 16.23
C SER A 166 -3.94 -8.46 15.32
N ASN A 167 -2.89 -7.87 15.90
CA ASN A 167 -1.78 -7.30 15.13
C ASN A 167 -0.98 -8.36 14.37
N ILE A 168 -0.74 -9.54 14.97
CA ILE A 168 -0.06 -10.66 14.28
C ILE A 168 -0.91 -11.13 13.10
N LEU A 169 -2.20 -11.40 13.30
CA LEU A 169 -3.10 -11.83 12.24
C LEU A 169 -3.20 -10.78 11.13
N GLY A 170 -3.37 -9.50 11.48
CA GLY A 170 -3.40 -8.40 10.53
C GLY A 170 -2.11 -8.29 9.71
N SER A 171 -0.95 -8.48 10.36
CA SER A 171 0.36 -8.46 9.69
C SER A 171 0.51 -9.63 8.72
N VAL A 172 0.05 -10.83 9.05
CA VAL A 172 0.09 -12.00 8.15
C VAL A 172 -0.80 -11.79 6.93
N ILE A 173 -2.02 -11.28 7.12
CA ILE A 173 -2.94 -10.97 6.01
C ILE A 173 -2.32 -9.91 5.10
N SER A 174 -1.80 -8.85 5.71
CA SER A 174 -1.15 -7.75 5.01
C SER A 174 0.07 -8.23 4.21
N LEU A 175 0.94 -9.03 4.82
CA LEU A 175 2.12 -9.59 4.15
C LEU A 175 1.72 -10.48 2.95
N THR A 176 0.71 -11.33 3.14
CA THR A 176 0.19 -12.20 2.08
C THR A 176 -0.34 -11.37 0.91
N SER A 177 -1.11 -10.31 1.19
CA SER A 177 -1.62 -9.41 0.16
C SER A 177 -0.50 -8.72 -0.63
N ASN A 178 0.57 -8.28 0.04
CA ASN A 178 1.71 -7.66 -0.64
C ASN A 178 2.51 -8.65 -1.49
N PHE A 179 2.69 -9.89 -1.04
CA PHE A 179 3.34 -10.91 -1.87
C PHE A 179 2.52 -11.28 -3.10
N ILE A 180 1.19 -11.37 -2.97
CA ILE A 180 0.31 -11.58 -4.13
C ILE A 180 0.44 -10.41 -5.11
N ALA A 181 0.37 -9.16 -4.63
CA ALA A 181 0.51 -7.99 -5.47
C ALA A 181 1.87 -7.94 -6.18
N GLY A 182 2.96 -8.15 -5.45
CA GLY A 182 4.31 -8.16 -6.02
C GLY A 182 4.55 -9.32 -7.00
N GLY A 183 4.03 -10.51 -6.69
CA GLY A 183 4.10 -11.67 -7.59
C GLY A 183 3.34 -11.43 -8.89
N ALA A 184 2.17 -10.78 -8.82
CA ALA A 184 1.40 -10.39 -10.00
C ALA A 184 2.17 -9.37 -10.86
N LEU A 185 2.78 -8.34 -10.24
CA LEU A 185 3.59 -7.36 -10.96
C LEU A 185 4.78 -7.99 -11.69
N ILE A 186 5.50 -8.92 -11.05
CA ILE A 186 6.60 -9.64 -11.70
C ILE A 186 6.09 -10.46 -12.89
N ALA A 187 4.98 -11.18 -12.72
CA ALA A 187 4.41 -11.98 -13.81
C ALA A 187 3.89 -11.14 -14.99
N MET A 188 3.44 -9.92 -14.74
CA MET A 188 2.96 -9.01 -15.78
C MET A 188 4.11 -8.31 -16.54
N LEU A 189 5.21 -7.99 -15.85
CA LEU A 189 6.29 -7.15 -16.40
C LEU A 189 7.53 -7.94 -16.82
N SER A 190 7.56 -9.25 -16.59
CA SER A 190 8.72 -10.10 -16.86
C SER A 190 8.29 -11.47 -17.38
N PRO A 191 9.20 -12.27 -17.95
CA PRO A 191 8.89 -13.63 -18.41
C PRO A 191 8.74 -14.65 -17.27
N PHE A 192 8.84 -14.24 -16.00
CA PHE A 192 8.74 -15.14 -14.85
C PHE A 192 7.29 -15.44 -14.47
N SER A 193 7.04 -16.62 -13.92
CA SER A 193 5.71 -16.98 -13.45
C SER A 193 5.36 -16.29 -12.13
N PHE A 194 4.06 -16.18 -11.83
CA PHE A 194 3.55 -15.64 -10.57
C PHE A 194 4.17 -16.31 -9.34
N SER A 195 4.28 -17.65 -9.35
CA SER A 195 4.88 -18.41 -8.24
C SER A 195 6.37 -18.13 -8.08
N GLN A 196 7.11 -17.96 -9.18
CA GLN A 196 8.52 -17.56 -9.14
C GLN A 196 8.69 -16.15 -8.56
N GLY A 197 7.83 -15.21 -8.97
CA GLY A 197 7.81 -13.86 -8.43
C GLY A 197 7.59 -13.83 -6.92
N ILE A 198 6.59 -14.57 -6.41
CA ILE A 198 6.35 -14.70 -4.96
C ILE A 198 7.57 -15.30 -4.25
N ALA A 199 8.14 -16.39 -4.77
CA ALA A 199 9.25 -17.07 -4.13
C ALA A 199 10.49 -16.17 -3.99
N VAL A 200 10.81 -15.40 -5.04
CA VAL A 200 11.94 -14.45 -5.03
C VAL A 200 11.67 -13.30 -4.07
N LEU A 201 10.47 -12.73 -4.07
CA LEU A 201 10.10 -11.64 -3.16
C LEU A 201 10.12 -12.10 -1.70
N ALA A 202 9.48 -13.23 -1.39
CA ALA A 202 9.44 -13.77 -0.03
C ALA A 202 10.83 -14.17 0.46
N GLY A 203 11.63 -14.83 -0.39
CA GLY A 203 13.02 -15.19 -0.08
C GLY A 203 13.89 -13.96 0.15
N GLY A 204 13.85 -12.98 -0.75
CA GLY A 204 14.61 -11.74 -0.62
C GLY A 204 14.25 -10.96 0.63
N VAL A 205 12.95 -10.80 0.91
CA VAL A 205 12.45 -10.12 2.12
C VAL A 205 12.87 -10.85 3.38
N LEU A 206 12.70 -12.18 3.43
CA LEU A 206 13.07 -12.98 4.59
C LEU A 206 14.58 -12.90 4.88
N LEU A 207 15.43 -13.00 3.85
CA LEU A 207 16.88 -12.97 4.00
C LEU A 207 17.36 -11.65 4.62
N TYR A 208 16.92 -10.50 4.10
CA TYR A 208 17.35 -9.23 4.67
C TYR A 208 16.72 -8.99 6.05
N THR A 209 15.49 -9.44 6.27
CA THR A 209 14.79 -9.24 7.56
C THR A 209 15.46 -10.03 8.70
N LEU A 210 15.88 -11.28 8.44
CA LEU A 210 16.59 -12.09 9.43
C LEU A 210 17.94 -11.48 9.86
N TRP A 211 18.58 -10.70 8.98
CA TRP A 211 19.86 -10.05 9.23
C TRP A 211 19.75 -8.58 9.66
N SER A 212 18.57 -7.97 9.51
CA SER A 212 18.30 -6.55 9.72
C SER A 212 17.63 -6.31 11.07
N GLY A 213 18.29 -5.57 11.97
CA GLY A 213 17.62 -4.99 13.13
C GLY A 213 16.65 -3.85 12.77
N PHE A 214 15.87 -3.34 13.73
CA PHE A 214 14.91 -2.25 13.49
C PHE A 214 15.60 -1.00 12.92
N ARG A 215 16.81 -0.67 13.39
CA ARG A 215 17.58 0.46 12.87
C ARG A 215 17.97 0.27 11.40
N ALA A 216 18.41 -0.93 11.03
CA ALA A 216 18.69 -1.27 9.64
C ALA A 216 17.41 -1.20 8.80
N SER A 217 16.28 -1.69 9.33
CA SER A 217 14.97 -1.62 8.67
C SER A 217 14.53 -0.16 8.44
N VAL A 218 14.66 0.72 9.43
CA VAL A 218 14.29 2.14 9.28
C VAL A 218 15.15 2.83 8.21
N LEU A 219 16.45 2.50 8.12
CA LEU A 219 17.32 3.09 7.12
C LEU A 219 17.08 2.51 5.72
N THR A 220 16.82 1.20 5.59
CA THR A 220 16.42 0.61 4.30
C THR A 220 15.10 1.19 3.83
N ASP A 221 14.14 1.39 4.72
CA ASP A 221 12.86 2.04 4.40
C ASP A 221 13.07 3.48 3.91
N PHE A 222 13.97 4.23 4.54
CA PHE A 222 14.32 5.58 4.11
C PHE A 222 14.86 5.57 2.67
N ILE A 223 15.78 4.66 2.34
CA ILE A 223 16.35 4.53 0.99
C ILE A 223 15.27 4.12 -0.02
N GLN A 224 14.43 3.14 0.33
CA GLN A 224 13.35 2.66 -0.54
C GLN A 224 12.33 3.76 -0.82
N VAL A 225 11.95 4.56 0.18
CA VAL A 225 11.07 5.72 -0.04
C VAL A 225 11.74 6.77 -0.89
N CYS A 226 13.01 7.11 -0.64
CA CYS A 226 13.70 8.08 -1.48
C CYS A 226 13.78 7.61 -2.94
N ALA A 227 14.06 6.33 -3.17
CA ALA A 227 14.07 5.74 -4.51
C ALA A 227 12.66 5.78 -5.16
N MET A 228 11.62 5.43 -4.40
CA MET A 228 10.23 5.49 -4.87
C MET A 228 9.78 6.92 -5.18
N LEU A 229 10.05 7.88 -4.29
CA LEU A 229 9.75 9.29 -4.51
C LEU A 229 10.51 9.84 -5.74
N GLY A 230 11.79 9.50 -5.87
CA GLY A 230 12.59 9.85 -7.04
C GLY A 230 12.01 9.28 -8.33
N ALA A 231 11.60 8.00 -8.32
CA ALA A 231 10.93 7.37 -9.46
C ALA A 231 9.61 8.08 -9.80
N VAL A 232 8.79 8.43 -8.81
CA VAL A 232 7.53 9.17 -8.99
C VAL A 232 7.77 10.55 -9.62
N VAL A 233 8.76 11.30 -9.13
CA VAL A 233 9.14 12.63 -9.65
C VAL A 233 9.68 12.58 -11.09
N ILE A 234 10.26 11.46 -11.51
CA ILE A 234 10.77 11.29 -12.88
C ILE A 234 9.66 10.75 -13.81
N ILE A 235 8.97 9.70 -13.39
CA ILE A 235 8.01 8.96 -14.22
C ILE A 235 6.76 9.81 -14.50
N ILE A 236 6.21 10.52 -13.50
CA ILE A 236 4.98 11.29 -13.71
C ILE A 236 5.18 12.37 -14.77
N PRO A 237 6.20 13.27 -14.67
CA PRO A 237 6.43 14.25 -15.72
C PRO A 237 6.80 13.61 -17.06
N ALA A 238 7.60 12.53 -17.06
CA ALA A 238 7.98 11.86 -18.31
C ALA A 238 6.76 11.31 -19.05
N VAL A 239 5.84 10.63 -18.34
CA VAL A 239 4.57 10.15 -18.92
C VAL A 239 3.73 11.34 -19.38
N PHE A 240 3.60 12.38 -18.55
CA PHE A 240 2.82 13.58 -18.87
C PHE A 240 3.29 14.24 -20.17
N PHE A 241 4.59 14.41 -20.38
CA PHE A 241 5.12 14.97 -21.63
C PHE A 241 5.02 13.99 -22.81
N ALA A 242 5.16 12.69 -22.57
CA ALA A 242 5.06 11.67 -23.62
C ALA A 242 3.65 11.56 -24.21
N VAL A 243 2.60 11.80 -23.40
CA VAL A 243 1.20 11.75 -23.88
C VAL A 243 0.72 13.05 -24.52
N GLY A 244 1.55 14.09 -24.62
CA GLY A 244 1.19 15.38 -25.25
C GLY A 244 1.17 16.59 -24.30
N GLY A 245 1.53 16.40 -23.03
CA GLY A 245 1.69 17.49 -22.07
C GLY A 245 0.39 18.25 -21.80
N PRO A 246 0.40 19.59 -21.76
CA PRO A 246 -0.79 20.39 -21.47
C PRO A 246 -1.96 20.17 -22.44
N ALA A 247 -1.70 19.72 -23.67
CA ALA A 247 -2.74 19.45 -24.66
C ALA A 247 -3.71 18.34 -24.21
N VAL A 248 -3.23 17.36 -23.44
CA VAL A 248 -4.04 16.26 -22.90
C VAL A 248 -5.14 16.77 -21.98
N PHE A 249 -4.87 17.82 -21.19
CA PHE A 249 -5.89 18.41 -20.34
C PHE A 249 -6.92 19.22 -21.13
N VAL A 250 -6.55 19.76 -22.30
CA VAL A 250 -7.47 20.53 -23.16
C VAL A 250 -8.35 19.59 -23.98
N GLU A 251 -7.79 18.50 -24.50
CA GLU A 251 -8.53 17.49 -25.27
C GLU A 251 -9.38 16.60 -24.35
N GLY A 252 -8.84 16.18 -23.20
CA GLY A 252 -9.53 15.39 -22.19
C GLY A 252 -10.62 16.16 -21.44
N ALA A 253 -10.55 17.50 -21.39
CA ALA A 253 -11.58 18.34 -20.76
C ALA A 253 -12.99 18.15 -21.35
N ALA A 254 -13.10 17.68 -22.60
CA ALA A 254 -14.38 17.35 -23.21
C ALA A 254 -14.96 16.00 -22.74
N ASN A 255 -14.12 15.11 -22.20
CA ASN A 255 -14.50 13.75 -21.78
C ASN A 255 -14.76 13.63 -20.27
N VAL A 256 -14.38 14.62 -19.47
CA VAL A 256 -14.65 14.62 -18.03
C VAL A 256 -16.02 15.19 -17.68
N THR A 257 -16.70 14.52 -16.76
CA THR A 257 -17.93 15.06 -16.16
C THR A 257 -17.63 16.30 -15.30
N PRO A 258 -18.60 17.21 -15.08
CA PRO A 258 -18.43 18.38 -14.21
C PRO A 258 -17.94 18.04 -12.79
N GLN A 259 -18.31 16.85 -12.29
CA GLN A 259 -17.90 16.34 -10.99
C GLN A 259 -16.45 15.82 -11.00
N GLN A 260 -15.98 15.24 -12.10
CA GLN A 260 -14.59 14.78 -12.27
C GLN A 260 -13.60 15.94 -12.50
N GLY A 261 -14.07 17.05 -13.06
CA GLY A 261 -13.30 18.30 -13.20
C GLY A 261 -13.26 19.16 -11.95
N SER A 262 -14.09 18.88 -10.94
CA SER A 262 -14.11 19.63 -9.68
C SER A 262 -12.97 19.20 -8.76
N PHE A 263 -12.32 20.16 -8.09
CA PHE A 263 -11.35 19.88 -7.02
C PHE A 263 -12.01 19.32 -5.76
N PHE A 264 -13.30 19.62 -5.54
CA PHE A 264 -14.07 19.29 -4.35
C PHE A 264 -15.39 18.61 -4.73
N SER A 265 -15.31 17.37 -5.21
CA SER A 265 -16.51 16.57 -5.51
C SER A 265 -17.06 15.90 -4.25
N SER A 266 -18.32 16.21 -3.92
CA SER A 266 -19.04 15.53 -2.84
C SER A 266 -19.14 14.02 -3.07
N ASP A 267 -19.20 13.57 -4.32
CA ASP A 267 -19.30 12.14 -4.66
C ASP A 267 -18.00 11.39 -4.34
N ALA A 268 -16.85 11.98 -4.68
CA ALA A 268 -15.54 11.46 -4.30
C ALA A 268 -15.34 11.47 -2.78
N PHE A 269 -15.84 12.49 -2.09
CA PHE A 269 -15.81 12.55 -0.63
C PHE A 269 -16.64 11.45 0.02
N PHE A 270 -17.91 11.26 -0.35
CA PHE A 270 -18.79 10.29 0.33
C PHE A 270 -18.50 8.85 -0.04
N ASN A 271 -18.15 8.56 -1.31
CA ASN A 271 -17.93 7.18 -1.76
C ASN A 271 -16.52 6.68 -1.47
N GLN A 272 -15.54 7.58 -1.36
CA GLN A 272 -14.14 7.20 -1.14
C GLN A 272 -13.55 7.86 0.11
N GLY A 273 -13.61 9.19 0.22
CA GLY A 273 -12.97 9.94 1.29
C GLY A 273 -13.43 9.53 2.69
N ALA A 274 -14.72 9.64 3.00
CA ALA A 274 -15.28 9.37 4.32
C ALA A 274 -15.08 7.90 4.78
N PRO A 275 -15.34 6.87 3.96
CA PRO A 275 -15.02 5.48 4.31
C PRO A 275 -13.52 5.29 4.57
N TYR A 276 -12.68 5.92 3.76
CA TYR A 276 -11.23 5.82 3.88
C TYR A 276 -10.71 6.44 5.18
N ILE A 277 -11.18 7.63 5.55
CA ILE A 277 -10.84 8.27 6.84
C ILE A 277 -11.20 7.35 8.00
N ALA A 278 -12.43 6.84 8.02
CA ALA A 278 -12.93 6.03 9.13
C ALA A 278 -12.14 4.72 9.26
N ALA A 279 -11.95 4.00 8.15
CA ALA A 279 -11.24 2.73 8.14
C ALA A 279 -9.77 2.90 8.54
N VAL A 280 -9.09 3.91 8.00
CA VAL A 280 -7.64 4.03 8.21
C VAL A 280 -7.30 4.71 9.54
N LEU A 281 -8.10 5.64 10.05
CA LEU A 281 -7.93 6.14 11.43
C LEU A 281 -8.10 5.02 12.46
N ALA A 282 -9.09 4.14 12.27
CA ALA A 282 -9.28 2.99 13.16
C ALA A 282 -8.08 2.03 13.11
N TYR A 283 -7.58 1.74 11.90
CA TYR A 283 -6.38 0.93 11.70
C TYR A 283 -5.15 1.55 12.37
N ALA A 284 -4.95 2.85 12.18
CA ALA A 284 -3.76 3.56 12.62
C ALA A 284 -3.49 3.50 14.12
N ILE A 285 -4.54 3.67 14.93
CA ILE A 285 -4.44 3.78 16.38
C ILE A 285 -4.03 2.42 16.99
N GLY A 286 -4.51 1.32 16.42
CA GLY A 286 -4.26 -0.03 16.90
C GLY A 286 -3.03 -0.72 16.30
N ASN A 287 -2.38 -0.10 15.32
CA ASN A 287 -1.31 -0.73 14.56
C ASN A 287 0.05 -0.62 15.26
N GLN A 288 0.63 -1.78 15.55
CA GLN A 288 1.92 -1.91 16.22
C GLN A 288 3.09 -1.31 15.42
N THR A 289 3.13 -1.46 14.10
CA THR A 289 4.20 -0.94 13.24
C THR A 289 4.26 0.59 13.26
N ILE A 290 3.10 1.24 13.20
CA ILE A 290 3.01 2.71 13.26
C ILE A 290 3.45 3.21 14.64
N ALA A 291 2.96 2.56 15.70
CA ALA A 291 3.34 2.93 17.05
C ALA A 291 4.82 2.71 17.35
N GLN A 292 5.43 1.61 16.87
CA GLN A 292 6.88 1.38 17.02
C GLN A 292 7.71 2.51 16.40
N ARG A 293 7.33 2.96 15.20
CA ARG A 293 8.03 4.08 14.54
C ARG A 293 7.86 5.38 15.31
N LEU A 294 6.68 5.65 15.84
CA LEU A 294 6.44 6.79 16.74
C LEU A 294 7.33 6.73 17.99
N PHE A 295 7.46 5.56 18.62
CA PHE A 295 8.31 5.40 19.81
C PHE A 295 9.79 5.65 19.49
N ALA A 296 10.27 5.23 18.32
CA ALA A 296 11.67 5.40 17.90
C ALA A 296 12.09 6.83 17.52
N VAL A 297 11.15 7.76 17.24
CA VAL A 297 11.49 9.16 16.94
C VAL A 297 12.05 9.85 18.19
N ARG A 298 12.91 10.86 18.07
CA ARG A 298 13.27 11.72 19.21
C ARG A 298 12.07 12.58 19.63
N GLU A 299 11.84 12.77 20.93
CA GLU A 299 10.60 13.38 21.45
C GLU A 299 10.34 14.82 20.95
N ASP A 300 11.40 15.63 20.86
CA ASP A 300 11.39 16.99 20.30
C ASP A 300 11.07 17.01 18.80
N LEU A 301 11.35 15.92 18.09
CA LEU A 301 11.18 15.80 16.64
C LEU A 301 9.85 15.16 16.23
N ILE A 302 9.00 14.71 17.16
CA ILE A 302 7.74 14.03 16.81
C ILE A 302 6.85 14.93 15.94
N LYS A 303 6.60 16.17 16.35
CA LYS A 303 5.75 17.11 15.60
C LYS A 303 6.26 17.36 14.17
N PRO A 304 7.51 17.79 13.95
CA PRO A 304 7.98 18.04 12.60
C PRO A 304 8.09 16.76 11.76
N THR A 305 8.35 15.60 12.39
CA THR A 305 8.35 14.30 11.70
C THR A 305 6.97 13.98 11.11
N PHE A 306 5.91 14.10 11.90
CA PHE A 306 4.55 13.82 11.44
C PHE A 306 4.08 14.80 10.37
N ILE A 307 4.37 16.10 10.52
CA ILE A 307 4.04 17.11 9.50
C ILE A 307 4.75 16.80 8.18
N THR A 308 6.07 16.51 8.24
CA THR A 308 6.85 16.20 7.04
C THR A 308 6.35 14.92 6.38
N ALA A 309 5.97 13.91 7.18
CA ALA A 309 5.42 12.65 6.67
C ALA A 309 4.04 12.82 6.03
N THR A 310 3.17 13.65 6.62
CA THR A 310 1.88 14.05 6.04
C THR A 310 2.07 14.68 4.65
N ILE A 311 3.01 15.62 4.51
CA ILE A 311 3.28 16.28 3.23
C ILE A 311 3.86 15.27 2.23
N GLY A 312 4.84 14.47 2.63
CA GLY A 312 5.47 13.47 1.76
C GLY A 312 4.48 12.42 1.26
N TYR A 313 3.64 11.91 2.17
CA TYR A 313 2.57 10.97 1.82
C TYR A 313 1.58 11.59 0.82
N GLY A 314 1.05 12.78 1.14
CA GLY A 314 0.08 13.48 0.30
C GLY A 314 0.63 13.73 -1.10
N ALA A 315 1.84 14.27 -1.20
CA ALA A 315 2.49 14.54 -2.49
C ALA A 315 2.64 13.27 -3.34
N THR A 316 3.07 12.16 -2.73
CA THR A 316 3.27 10.89 -3.44
C THR A 316 1.97 10.32 -3.96
N VAL A 317 0.98 10.23 -3.08
CA VAL A 317 -0.29 9.57 -3.38
C VAL A 317 -1.11 10.37 -4.37
N ILE A 318 -1.13 11.70 -4.22
CA ILE A 318 -1.78 12.59 -5.20
C ILE A 318 -1.05 12.47 -6.53
N GLY A 319 0.29 12.58 -6.55
CA GLY A 319 1.07 12.49 -7.78
C GLY A 319 0.80 11.19 -8.55
N VAL A 320 0.82 10.05 -7.87
CA VAL A 320 0.55 8.75 -8.51
C VAL A 320 -0.90 8.67 -8.98
N GLY A 321 -1.84 9.21 -8.22
CA GLY A 321 -3.24 9.26 -8.63
C GLY A 321 -3.47 10.12 -9.88
N MET A 322 -2.66 11.16 -10.10
CA MET A 322 -2.72 11.98 -11.32
C MET A 322 -2.43 11.18 -12.58
N LEU A 323 -1.66 10.08 -12.52
CA LEU A 323 -1.50 9.17 -13.66
C LEU A 323 -2.82 8.56 -14.12
N GLY A 324 -3.74 8.29 -13.17
CA GLY A 324 -5.08 7.83 -13.49
C GLY A 324 -5.95 8.90 -14.14
N VAL A 325 -5.73 10.18 -13.79
CA VAL A 325 -6.44 11.32 -14.39
C VAL A 325 -5.98 11.56 -15.83
N VAL A 326 -4.68 11.40 -16.10
CA VAL A 326 -4.11 11.50 -17.46
C VAL A 326 -4.64 10.41 -18.40
N ALA A 327 -5.19 9.32 -17.85
CA ALA A 327 -5.79 8.24 -18.63
C ALA A 327 -7.27 8.46 -19.00
N LEU A 328 -7.87 9.59 -18.60
CA LEU A 328 -9.24 10.02 -18.98
C LEU A 328 -9.23 10.84 -20.28
#